data_AF-A0A926RYT9-F1
#
_entry.id   AF-A0A926RYT9-F1
#
_cell.length_a   1.000
_cell.length_b   1.000
_cell.length_c   1.000
_cell.angle_alpha   90.00
_cell.angle_beta   90.00
_cell.angle_gamma   90.00
#
_symmetry.space_group_name_H-M   'P 1'
#
loop_
_entity.id
_entity.type
_entity.pdbx_description
1 polymer ?
#
loop_
_entity_poly.entity_id
_entity_poly.type
_entity_poly.pdbx_seq_one_letter_code
_entity_poly.pdbx_strand_id
1 'polypeptide(L)' 'MCEIKMYSELELNIKNLRKSLIETGIKKGLNHQETLKYSEKLDKLILKQSLINNFRTYQDSR' A
#
# COMPACT_ATOMS: atom_id res chain seq x y z
N MET A 1 9.61 19.56 -5.47
CA MET A 1 8.49 19.10 -6.33
C MET A 1 8.45 17.58 -6.54
N CYS A 2 9.55 16.82 -6.42
CA CYS A 2 9.53 15.35 -6.59
C CYS A 2 8.88 14.57 -5.42
N GLU A 3 9.01 15.03 -4.17
CA GLU A 3 8.51 14.28 -3.00
C GLU A 3 6.98 14.16 -2.95
N ILE A 4 6.25 15.23 -3.27
CA ILE A 4 4.77 15.23 -3.29
C ILE A 4 4.25 14.22 -4.33
N LYS A 5 4.92 14.12 -5.47
CA LYS A 5 4.54 13.20 -6.55
C LYS A 5 4.71 11.75 -6.13
N MET A 6 5.83 11.41 -5.48
CA MET A 6 6.11 10.05 -4.99
C MET A 6 5.12 9.59 -3.91
N TYR A 7 4.72 10.48 -3.01
CA TYR A 7 3.74 10.16 -1.97
C TYR A 7 2.34 9.89 -2.55
N SER A 8 1.92 10.73 -3.51
CA SER A 8 0.63 10.54 -4.20
C SER A 8 0.55 9.23 -5.00
N GLU A 9 1.67 8.81 -5.60
CA GLU A 9 1.75 7.55 -6.35
C GLU A 9 1.70 6.32 -5.43
N LEU A 10 2.36 6.39 -4.27
CA LEU A 10 2.30 5.34 -3.26
C LEU A 10 0.87 5.14 -2.75
N GLU A 11 0.17 6.24 -2.41
CA GLU A 11 -1.22 6.18 -1.96
C GLU A 11 -2.16 5.63 -3.04
N LEU A 12 -1.98 6.05 -4.30
CA LEU A 12 -2.75 5.53 -5.42
C LEU A 12 -2.55 4.03 -5.60
N ASN A 13 -1.32 3.55 -5.50
CA ASN A 13 -0.99 2.13 -5.61
C ASN A 13 -1.60 1.30 -4.46
N ILE A 14 -1.56 1.81 -3.23
CA ILE A 14 -2.22 1.18 -2.07
C ILE A 14 -3.74 1.08 -2.30
N LYS A 15 -4.36 2.16 -2.76
CA LYS A 15 -5.80 2.21 -3.03
C LYS A 15 -6.21 1.21 -4.12
N ASN A 16 -5.45 1.16 -5.22
CA ASN A 16 -5.72 0.25 -6.33
C ASN A 16 -5.56 -1.21 -5.91
N LEU A 17 -4.48 -1.55 -5.19
CA LEU A 17 -4.27 -2.92 -4.71
C LEU A 17 -5.32 -3.36 -3.69
N ARG A 18 -5.79 -2.48 -2.80
CA ARG A 18 -6.93 -2.77 -1.91
C ARG A 18 -8.18 -3.15 -2.69
N LYS A 19 -8.50 -2.39 -3.74
CA LYS A 19 -9.65 -2.67 -4.60
C LYS A 19 -9.50 -4.04 -5.27
N SER A 20 -8.34 -4.32 -5.89
CA SER A 20 -8.07 -5.61 -6.53
C SER A 20 -8.11 -6.79 -5.54
N LEU A 21 -7.58 -6.63 -4.33
CA LEU A 21 -7.62 -7.64 -3.29
C LEU A 21 -9.06 -7.96 -2.88
N ILE A 22 -9.88 -6.94 -2.62
CA ILE A 22 -11.29 -7.12 -2.24
C ILE A 22 -12.05 -7.80 -3.37
N GLU A 23 -11.92 -7.32 -4.60
CA GLU A 23 -12.60 -7.92 -5.76
C GLU A 23 -12.19 -9.38 -5.96
N THR A 24 -10.90 -9.71 -5.81
CA THR A 24 -10.40 -11.07 -5.98
C THR A 24 -10.80 -11.97 -4.82
N GLY A 25 -10.77 -11.45 -3.59
CA GLY A 25 -11.23 -12.16 -2.40
C GLY A 25 -12.72 -12.51 -2.47
N ILE A 26 -13.56 -11.60 -2.98
CA ILE A 26 -14.98 -11.86 -3.23
C ILE A 26 -15.17 -12.88 -4.35
N LYS A 27 -14.44 -12.76 -5.46
CA LYS A 27 -14.64 -13.61 -6.65
C LYS A 27 -14.04 -15.02 -6.52
N LYS A 28 -12.88 -15.15 -5.86
CA LYS A 28 -12.06 -16.37 -5.86
C LYS A 28 -11.81 -16.93 -4.46
N GLY A 29 -12.15 -16.18 -3.40
CA GLY A 29 -11.90 -16.53 -2.02
C GLY A 29 -10.58 -15.95 -1.49
N LEU A 30 -10.49 -15.87 -0.16
CA LEU A 30 -9.34 -15.29 0.54
C LEU A 30 -8.09 -16.17 0.47
N ASN A 31 -8.25 -17.49 0.37
CA ASN A 31 -7.15 -18.45 0.26
C ASN A 31 -6.69 -18.67 -1.19
N HIS A 32 -7.31 -18.00 -2.17
CA HIS A 32 -6.88 -18.10 -3.55
C HIS A 32 -5.49 -17.46 -3.72
N GLN A 33 -4.61 -18.12 -4.47
CA GLN A 33 -3.21 -17.69 -4.64
C GLN A 33 -3.11 -16.23 -5.14
N GLU A 34 -4.04 -15.79 -5.98
CA GLU A 34 -4.07 -14.41 -6.47
C GLU A 34 -4.43 -13.40 -5.37
N THR A 35 -5.38 -13.74 -4.49
CA THR A 35 -5.74 -12.89 -3.33
C THR A 35 -4.56 -12.78 -2.38
N LEU A 36 -3.86 -13.89 -2.11
CA LEU A 36 -2.64 -13.92 -1.29
C LEU A 36 -1.53 -13.06 -1.91
N LYS A 37 -1.30 -13.16 -3.22
CA LYS A 37 -0.33 -12.30 -3.94
C LYS A 37 -0.67 -10.82 -3.83
N TYR A 38 -1.94 -10.45 -3.91
CA TYR A 38 -2.35 -9.05 -3.69
C TYR A 38 -2.14 -8.62 -2.23
N SER A 39 -2.37 -9.51 -1.26
CA SER A 39 -2.15 -9.22 0.17
C SER A 39 -0.69 -8.92 0.45
N GLU A 40 0.22 -9.80 0.00
CA GLU A 40 1.66 -9.62 0.17
C GLU A 40 2.18 -8.34 -0.48
N LYS A 41 1.66 -7.97 -1.67
CA LYS A 41 2.04 -6.72 -2.34
C LYS A 41 1.52 -5.51 -1.58
N LEU A 42 0.29 -5.58 -1.08
CA LEU A 42 -0.32 -4.50 -0.31
C LEU A 42 0.44 -4.27 1.00
N ASP A 43 0.80 -5.33 1.72
CA ASP A 43 1.56 -5.25 2.97
C ASP A 43 2.91 -4.56 2.78
N LYS A 44 3.63 -4.87 1.69
CA LYS A 44 4.89 -4.20 1.36
C LYS A 44 4.72 -2.69 1.15
N LEU A 45 3.65 -2.27 0.49
CA LEU A 45 3.38 -0.84 0.26
C LEU A 45 2.97 -0.13 1.54
N ILE A 46 2.16 -0.77 2.39
CA ILE A 46 1.77 -0.23 3.70
C ILE A 46 3.03 -0.06 4.57
N LEU A 47 3.89 -1.07 4.64
CA LEU A 47 5.17 -0.96 5.36
C LEU A 47 6.02 0.20 4.83
N LYS A 48 6.14 0.36 3.52
CA LYS A 48 6.84 1.49 2.90
C LYS A 48 6.23 2.83 3.32
N GLN A 49 4.90 2.94 3.32
CA GLN A 49 4.20 4.16 3.76
C GLN A 49 4.46 4.45 5.24
N SER A 50 4.37 3.44 6.11
CA SER A 50 4.66 3.58 7.54
C SER A 50 6.09 4.05 7.80
N LEU A 51 7.09 3.51 7.08
CA LEU A 51 8.47 3.96 7.20
C LEU A 51 8.62 5.44 6.79
N ILE A 52 8.07 5.82 5.63
CA ILE A 52 8.11 7.23 5.17
C ILE A 52 7.44 8.16 6.19
N ASN A 53 6.30 7.77 6.73
CA ASN A 53 5.58 8.54 7.74
C ASN A 53 6.41 8.68 9.03
N ASN A 54 7.03 7.60 9.50
CA ASN A 54 7.92 7.65 10.67
C ASN A 54 9.11 8.58 10.42
N PHE A 55 9.76 8.52 9.25
CA PHE A 55 10.85 9.45 8.93
C PHE A 55 10.37 10.90 8.91
N ARG A 56 9.16 11.17 8.43
CA ARG A 56 8.58 12.51 8.41
C ARG A 56 8.28 13.03 9.82
N THR A 57 7.71 12.20 10.69
CA THR A 57 7.44 12.61 12.09
C THR A 57 8.71 12.90 12.88
N TYR A 58 9.83 12.26 12.56
CA TYR A 58 11.15 12.60 13.12
C TYR A 58 11.73 13.92 12.58
N GLN A 59 11.42 14.30 11.34
CA GLN A 59 11.89 15.57 10.76
C GLN A 59 11.06 16.77 11.24
N ASP A 60 9.74 16.59 11.43
CA ASP A 60 8.82 17.65 11.88
C ASP A 60 8.94 17.98 13.39
N SER A 61 9.69 17.20 14.17
CA SER A 61 9.91 17.38 15.61
C SER A 61 11.26 18.01 15.97
N ARG A 62 11.97 18.58 14.98
CA ARG A 62 13.28 19.24 15.13
C ARG A 62 13.23 20.70 14.69
#